data_AF-A0A2S3YI12-F1
#
_entry.id   AF-A0A2S3YI12-F1
#
_cell.length_a   1.000
_cell.length_b   1.000
_cell.length_c   1.000
_cell.angle_alpha   90.00
_cell.angle_beta   90.00
_cell.angle_gamma   90.00
#
_symmetry.space_group_name_H-M   'P 1'
#
loop_
_entity.id
_entity.type
_entity.pdbx_description
1 polymer ?
#
loop_
_entity_poly.entity_id
_entity_poly.type
_entity_poly.pdbx_seq_one_letter_code
_entity_poly.pdbx_strand_id
1 'polypeptide(L)'
;MKDPEHGATPSESGASAAGRGEAHKLVPRGGKGKRRRRKPSGSPSAIASPSGLSGEAGRPAALNEAEPARKRKRRRRSKAARPQSQAAAGVSGAATHEPPITDKKGQKRGKKARQRRGLQGRPLASSGKPLTSDRQASRDVPAALQQPRKDEVRAPYLAPSEPPAPLYAALDLGTNNCRLLVAQPTRPGQFRVVDAFSRIVRLGEGLGASGRLSDDAMERSVEALKICAGKLSARSIRRRRLIATEAARAAENGEAFLKRVAEETGLDLEIIDRETEARLAVSGCSSLVDRETKSVVLFDIGGGSSEIAVIRIGDNRSSRLANHITHWTSLPVGVVTLSERHGGEHVTPDSFETMVREVEGMLDRFDGPSVEALESASGSGFHLIGTSGTVTTLAGVHLDLPRYDRRRVDGLWLSDEEVSAMQARLLSWDFAARAANPCIGPDRADLVLAGCAILEAIRRRWPSNRMRVADRGLREGLLTDMMADDGAWRRGRPRRYQQRGSALASEERQRSHEGNKA
;
A
#
# COMPACT_ATOMS: atom_id res chain seq x y z
N MET A 1 3.91 -1.70 -21.20
CA MET A 1 3.00 -2.44 -22.11
C MET A 1 2.37 -1.44 -23.10
N LYS A 2 1.14 -1.64 -23.59
CA LYS A 2 0.20 -0.54 -23.84
C LYS A 2 -0.88 -0.58 -22.75
N ASP A 3 -1.30 0.59 -22.29
CA ASP A 3 -2.53 0.76 -21.50
C ASP A 3 -3.74 0.37 -22.37
N PRO A 4 -4.66 -0.49 -21.90
CA PRO A 4 -5.83 -0.91 -22.68
C PRO A 4 -6.94 0.15 -22.81
N GLU A 5 -6.94 1.22 -21.99
CA GLU A 5 -8.01 2.24 -21.99
C GLU A 5 -7.70 3.47 -22.88
N HIS A 6 -6.43 3.74 -23.25
CA HIS A 6 -6.04 4.99 -23.92
C HIS A 6 -5.46 4.83 -25.34
N GLY A 7 -6.33 5.02 -26.33
CA GLY A 7 -6.05 4.88 -27.76
C GLY A 7 -5.35 6.07 -28.46
N ALA A 8 -4.34 6.71 -27.87
CA ALA A 8 -3.50 7.69 -28.57
C ALA A 8 -2.10 7.86 -27.94
N THR A 9 -1.05 7.95 -28.77
CA THR A 9 0.33 8.24 -28.33
C THR A 9 0.73 9.70 -28.62
N PRO A 10 1.08 10.50 -27.60
CA PRO A 10 1.89 11.71 -27.78
C PRO A 10 3.32 11.35 -28.20
N SER A 11 4.01 12.31 -28.85
CA SER A 11 5.40 12.14 -29.30
C SER A 11 6.44 12.37 -28.20
N GLU A 12 7.55 11.66 -28.25
CA GLU A 12 8.70 11.88 -27.36
C GLU A 12 9.32 13.28 -27.54
N SER A 13 9.45 14.05 -26.46
CA SER A 13 10.68 14.81 -26.10
C SER A 13 10.44 15.64 -24.83
N GLY A 14 11.31 15.47 -23.82
CA GLY A 14 11.14 16.12 -22.52
C GLY A 14 12.35 16.00 -21.57
N ALA A 15 13.56 15.84 -22.10
CA ALA A 15 14.76 15.71 -21.29
C ALA A 15 15.23 17.08 -20.77
N SER A 16 15.07 17.32 -19.46
CA SER A 16 15.61 18.51 -18.80
C SER A 16 17.14 18.47 -18.72
N ALA A 17 17.79 19.55 -19.15
CA ALA A 17 19.24 19.74 -19.03
C ALA A 17 19.53 21.18 -18.59
N ALA A 18 20.04 21.35 -17.36
CA ALA A 18 20.39 22.66 -16.81
C ALA A 18 21.61 23.26 -17.53
N GLY A 19 21.51 24.53 -17.93
CA GLY A 19 22.47 25.18 -18.82
C GLY A 19 23.75 25.71 -18.17
N ARG A 20 24.74 25.99 -19.02
CA ARG A 20 25.93 26.82 -18.75
C ARG A 20 26.41 27.47 -20.06
N GLY A 21 27.07 28.62 -19.96
CA GLY A 21 28.07 29.05 -20.95
C GLY A 21 27.55 29.87 -22.12
N GLU A 22 27.97 31.13 -22.13
CA GLU A 22 27.63 32.19 -23.07
C GLU A 22 28.16 32.03 -24.51
N ALA A 23 27.65 32.91 -25.37
CA ALA A 23 28.39 33.71 -26.36
C ALA A 23 28.45 33.31 -27.87
N HIS A 24 28.06 34.33 -28.65
CA HIS A 24 28.49 34.71 -30.01
C HIS A 24 28.22 33.86 -31.27
N LYS A 25 27.36 34.46 -32.12
CA LYS A 25 27.55 34.73 -33.57
C LYS A 25 28.32 33.68 -34.41
N LEU A 26 27.65 33.12 -35.43
CA LEU A 26 27.82 33.56 -36.84
C LEU A 26 26.85 32.86 -37.81
N VAL A 27 26.54 33.57 -38.90
CA VAL A 27 25.84 33.18 -40.15
C VAL A 27 26.76 33.75 -41.25
N PRO A 28 26.88 33.23 -42.52
CA PRO A 28 25.78 32.66 -43.32
C PRO A 28 26.11 31.68 -44.50
N ARG A 29 25.08 31.43 -45.34
CA ARG A 29 25.05 31.17 -46.81
C ARG A 29 24.98 29.72 -47.37
N GLY A 30 23.92 29.50 -48.16
CA GLY A 30 23.91 28.66 -49.38
C GLY A 30 23.14 27.32 -49.30
N GLY A 31 22.30 26.91 -50.27
CA GLY A 31 21.68 27.69 -51.36
C GLY A 31 21.08 26.87 -52.55
N LYS A 32 19.86 27.23 -52.97
CA LYS A 32 19.19 26.95 -54.28
C LYS A 32 18.74 25.48 -54.61
N GLY A 33 17.43 25.28 -54.87
CA GLY A 33 16.86 24.02 -55.37
C GLY A 33 15.45 24.18 -56.04
N LYS A 34 15.42 24.57 -57.32
CA LYS A 34 14.25 25.04 -58.09
C LYS A 34 13.12 24.01 -58.40
N ARG A 35 11.84 24.44 -58.29
CA ARG A 35 10.69 24.25 -59.24
C ARG A 35 10.20 22.79 -59.54
N ARG A 36 9.00 22.49 -60.10
CA ARG A 36 7.91 23.29 -60.73
C ARG A 36 6.52 22.60 -60.68
N ARG A 37 5.46 23.41 -60.58
CA ARG A 37 3.99 23.19 -60.76
C ARG A 37 3.47 22.00 -61.63
N ARG A 38 2.27 21.50 -61.29
CA ARG A 38 1.08 21.51 -62.18
C ARG A 38 -0.27 21.57 -61.43
N LYS A 39 -1.33 22.01 -62.14
CA LYS A 39 -2.78 22.20 -61.83
C LYS A 39 -3.55 21.86 -63.14
N PRO A 40 -4.91 21.90 -63.26
CA PRO A 40 -6.00 22.14 -62.28
C PRO A 40 -6.63 20.79 -61.84
N SER A 41 -7.90 20.56 -61.44
CA SER A 41 -9.21 21.26 -61.36
C SER A 41 -9.98 20.75 -60.11
N GLY A 42 -11.21 21.14 -59.74
CA GLY A 42 -12.19 22.12 -60.24
C GLY A 42 -13.25 22.41 -59.15
N SER A 43 -14.06 23.48 -59.29
CA SER A 43 -14.91 24.09 -58.24
C SER A 43 -16.20 24.69 -58.87
N PRO A 44 -17.12 25.44 -58.18
CA PRO A 44 -17.24 25.83 -56.75
C PRO A 44 -18.63 25.37 -56.18
N SER A 45 -19.37 25.96 -55.21
CA SER A 45 -19.39 27.22 -54.43
C SER A 45 -20.17 26.97 -53.11
N ALA A 46 -19.78 27.48 -51.92
CA ALA A 46 -20.11 28.81 -51.34
C ALA A 46 -21.55 28.91 -50.74
N ILE A 47 -21.86 29.62 -49.62
CA ILE A 47 -21.03 30.47 -48.73
C ILE A 47 -21.71 30.69 -47.34
N ALA A 48 -20.90 31.04 -46.33
CA ALA A 48 -21.20 31.76 -45.05
C ALA A 48 -22.17 31.21 -43.96
N SER A 49 -21.65 31.24 -42.72
CA SER A 49 -22.34 31.38 -41.41
C SER A 49 -22.73 32.89 -41.17
N PRO A 50 -23.10 33.45 -39.97
CA PRO A 50 -22.94 32.99 -38.58
C PRO A 50 -24.10 33.29 -37.59
N SER A 51 -23.87 33.03 -36.28
CA SER A 51 -24.54 33.59 -35.08
C SER A 51 -26.05 33.31 -34.84
N GLY A 52 -26.57 33.31 -33.61
CA GLY A 52 -25.91 33.35 -32.29
C GLY A 52 -26.85 33.74 -31.13
N LEU A 53 -26.43 33.45 -29.89
CA LEU A 53 -26.91 33.98 -28.58
C LEU A 53 -28.31 33.59 -28.03
N SER A 54 -28.29 33.15 -26.76
CA SER A 54 -29.22 33.40 -25.63
C SER A 54 -30.76 33.43 -25.80
N GLY A 55 -31.46 32.68 -24.93
CA GLY A 55 -32.87 32.89 -24.58
C GLY A 55 -33.30 32.02 -23.39
N GLU A 56 -34.03 32.58 -22.41
CA GLU A 56 -34.45 31.90 -21.19
C GLU A 56 -35.87 31.29 -21.25
N ALA A 57 -36.13 30.38 -20.31
CA ALA A 57 -37.40 30.06 -19.63
C ALA A 57 -38.76 30.26 -20.34
N GLY A 58 -39.53 29.16 -20.45
CA GLY A 58 -40.97 29.22 -20.72
C GLY A 58 -41.73 27.95 -20.32
N ARG A 59 -42.51 28.00 -19.21
CA ARG A 59 -43.65 27.10 -18.95
C ARG A 59 -44.94 27.85 -19.31
N PRO A 60 -45.88 27.19 -20.00
CA PRO A 60 -47.14 26.74 -19.36
C PRO A 60 -47.31 25.21 -19.52
N ALA A 61 -48.00 24.42 -18.69
CA ALA A 61 -49.18 24.59 -17.82
C ALA A 61 -50.51 24.07 -18.43
N ALA A 62 -50.68 22.74 -18.35
CA ALA A 62 -51.93 22.00 -18.07
C ALA A 62 -53.07 21.96 -19.12
N LEU A 63 -54.08 21.15 -18.77
CA LEU A 63 -55.29 20.77 -19.51
C LEU A 63 -55.03 19.78 -20.69
N ASN A 64 -55.88 18.76 -20.96
CA ASN A 64 -57.21 18.48 -20.40
C ASN A 64 -57.53 16.96 -20.22
N GLU A 65 -58.70 16.70 -19.64
CA GLU A 65 -59.27 15.42 -19.19
C GLU A 65 -59.58 14.39 -20.30
N ALA A 66 -59.63 13.09 -19.95
CA ALA A 66 -60.84 12.22 -20.08
C ALA A 66 -60.59 10.70 -19.85
N GLU A 67 -61.11 10.15 -18.75
CA GLU A 67 -61.64 8.76 -18.71
C GLU A 67 -63.07 8.76 -19.34
N PRO A 68 -63.81 7.64 -19.59
CA PRO A 68 -63.73 6.32 -18.92
C PRO A 68 -63.98 5.06 -19.79
N ALA A 69 -63.87 3.86 -19.20
CA ALA A 69 -64.97 2.86 -19.19
C ALA A 69 -64.63 1.56 -18.42
N ARG A 70 -65.57 1.04 -17.62
CA ARG A 70 -65.44 -0.22 -16.83
C ARG A 70 -66.34 -1.35 -17.35
N LYS A 71 -65.87 -2.61 -17.33
CA LYS A 71 -66.65 -3.88 -17.17
C LYS A 71 -65.70 -5.12 -17.28
N ARG A 72 -65.93 -6.29 -16.67
CA ARG A 72 -66.63 -6.65 -15.40
C ARG A 72 -66.25 -8.10 -14.98
N LYS A 73 -66.15 -8.36 -13.67
CA LYS A 73 -65.98 -9.65 -12.95
C LYS A 73 -66.32 -10.98 -13.67
N ARG A 74 -65.54 -12.03 -13.40
CA ARG A 74 -66.10 -13.36 -13.03
C ARG A 74 -65.25 -14.10 -11.97
N ARG A 75 -65.90 -14.90 -11.12
CA ARG A 75 -65.33 -15.76 -10.05
C ARG A 75 -65.54 -17.24 -10.39
N ARG A 76 -64.73 -18.15 -9.84
CA ARG A 76 -65.18 -19.49 -9.41
C ARG A 76 -64.42 -19.96 -8.15
N ARG A 77 -64.83 -21.09 -7.55
CA ARG A 77 -64.58 -21.49 -6.16
C ARG A 77 -64.61 -23.03 -6.00
N SER A 78 -63.67 -23.62 -5.24
CA SER A 78 -63.75 -24.89 -4.47
C SER A 78 -62.66 -24.79 -3.37
N LYS A 79 -62.85 -25.05 -2.05
CA LYS A 79 -63.26 -26.27 -1.30
C LYS A 79 -62.27 -27.45 -1.50
N ALA A 80 -61.80 -28.19 -0.49
CA ALA A 80 -61.80 -28.11 1.00
C ALA A 80 -60.61 -28.99 1.54
N ALA A 81 -60.27 -29.21 2.82
CA ALA A 81 -61.00 -29.19 4.10
C ALA A 81 -60.07 -29.05 5.35
N ARG A 82 -60.64 -29.27 6.55
CA ARG A 82 -60.10 -29.22 7.95
C ARG A 82 -61.09 -30.04 8.82
N PRO A 83 -60.92 -30.25 10.15
CA PRO A 83 -59.77 -30.09 11.05
C PRO A 83 -59.56 -31.33 11.98
N GLN A 84 -58.70 -31.23 13.01
CA GLN A 84 -59.08 -31.54 14.40
C GLN A 84 -58.19 -30.80 15.42
N SER A 85 -58.53 -30.85 16.72
CA SER A 85 -58.09 -29.87 17.72
C SER A 85 -58.39 -30.26 19.19
N GLN A 86 -57.50 -29.91 20.13
CA GLN A 86 -57.77 -29.59 21.55
C GLN A 86 -56.47 -28.99 22.16
N ALA A 87 -56.37 -27.96 23.01
CA ALA A 87 -57.29 -27.00 23.69
C ALA A 87 -57.45 -27.14 25.23
N ALA A 88 -56.67 -26.34 25.98
CA ALA A 88 -56.94 -25.72 27.30
C ALA A 88 -55.88 -24.60 27.49
N ALA A 89 -56.10 -23.35 27.91
CA ALA A 89 -56.95 -22.74 28.98
C ALA A 89 -56.39 -23.02 30.39
N GLY A 90 -56.11 -22.03 31.27
CA GLY A 90 -56.10 -20.56 31.16
C GLY A 90 -55.00 -19.96 32.07
N VAL A 91 -55.11 -18.82 32.79
CA VAL A 91 -56.17 -17.79 32.99
C VAL A 91 -55.46 -16.43 33.28
N SER A 92 -56.19 -15.31 33.38
CA SER A 92 -55.71 -13.93 33.61
C SER A 92 -55.20 -13.59 35.03
N GLY A 93 -54.31 -12.59 35.13
CA GLY A 93 -53.97 -11.83 36.35
C GLY A 93 -53.19 -10.55 35.99
N ALA A 94 -53.36 -9.44 36.71
CA ALA A 94 -52.87 -8.13 36.29
C ALA A 94 -52.18 -7.29 37.39
N ALA A 95 -51.42 -6.29 36.93
CA ALA A 95 -51.04 -5.03 37.60
C ALA A 95 -49.93 -5.02 38.68
N THR A 96 -48.88 -4.25 38.34
CA THR A 96 -48.20 -3.21 39.16
C THR A 96 -47.17 -3.55 40.24
N HIS A 97 -46.30 -2.54 40.42
CA HIS A 97 -45.33 -2.23 41.47
C HIS A 97 -43.89 -2.79 41.41
N GLU A 98 -42.98 -1.82 41.54
CA GLU A 98 -41.52 -1.90 41.58
C GLU A 98 -41.01 -2.05 43.05
N PRO A 99 -39.69 -2.08 43.34
CA PRO A 99 -39.13 -2.97 44.36
C PRO A 99 -39.02 -2.35 45.76
N PRO A 100 -38.46 -3.13 46.71
CA PRO A 100 -37.43 -2.55 47.58
C PRO A 100 -36.12 -3.35 47.62
N ILE A 101 -35.05 -2.62 47.93
CA ILE A 101 -33.68 -3.09 48.16
C ILE A 101 -33.58 -3.75 49.55
N THR A 102 -32.73 -4.78 49.73
CA THR A 102 -32.00 -4.95 51.02
C THR A 102 -30.74 -5.81 50.92
N ASP A 103 -29.67 -5.32 51.56
CA ASP A 103 -28.45 -6.07 51.89
C ASP A 103 -28.70 -7.16 52.95
N LYS A 104 -27.98 -8.30 52.86
CA LYS A 104 -26.98 -8.67 53.90
C LYS A 104 -26.13 -9.93 53.62
N LYS A 105 -24.91 -9.87 54.18
CA LYS A 105 -23.81 -10.86 54.18
C LYS A 105 -24.17 -12.14 54.98
N GLY A 106 -23.72 -13.34 54.54
CA GLY A 106 -24.18 -14.63 55.10
C GLY A 106 -23.22 -15.85 55.20
N GLN A 107 -21.88 -15.68 55.17
CA GLN A 107 -20.83 -16.65 55.58
C GLN A 107 -20.85 -18.18 55.19
N LYS A 108 -19.83 -18.56 54.41
CA LYS A 108 -18.83 -19.65 54.65
C LYS A 108 -19.24 -21.14 54.84
N ARG A 109 -18.71 -21.99 53.94
CA ARG A 109 -17.95 -23.27 54.17
C ARG A 109 -17.41 -23.75 52.79
N GLY A 110 -16.20 -24.29 52.58
CA GLY A 110 -14.96 -24.36 53.38
C GLY A 110 -14.07 -25.58 53.01
N LYS A 111 -12.73 -25.43 52.96
CA LYS A 111 -11.67 -26.45 52.60
C LYS A 111 -11.56 -26.74 51.09
N LYS A 112 -10.40 -27.03 50.44
CA LYS A 112 -8.92 -27.06 50.71
C LYS A 112 -8.23 -26.72 49.35
N ALA A 113 -7.07 -26.07 49.16
CA ALA A 113 -5.85 -25.76 49.95
C ALA A 113 -4.58 -26.58 49.59
N ARG A 114 -3.79 -26.07 48.62
CA ARG A 114 -2.31 -26.23 48.41
C ARG A 114 -1.90 -24.99 47.58
N GLN A 115 -1.04 -24.04 47.99
CA GLN A 115 0.36 -24.10 48.47
C GLN A 115 1.30 -24.84 47.51
N ARG A 116 2.49 -24.32 47.13
CA ARG A 116 3.24 -23.07 47.44
C ARG A 116 4.20 -22.81 46.23
N ARG A 117 4.98 -21.73 46.05
CA ARG A 117 5.51 -20.61 46.89
C ARG A 117 5.71 -19.37 45.98
N GLY A 118 6.23 -18.25 46.51
CA GLY A 118 6.73 -17.09 45.73
C GLY A 118 7.82 -16.32 46.50
N LEU A 119 8.47 -15.31 45.88
CA LEU A 119 9.48 -14.43 46.49
C LEU A 119 9.41 -13.00 45.93
N GLN A 120 9.77 -12.00 46.75
CA GLN A 120 9.80 -10.57 46.41
C GLN A 120 11.10 -9.88 46.91
N GLY A 121 11.69 -9.04 46.05
CA GLY A 121 12.37 -7.75 46.29
C GLY A 121 13.36 -7.47 47.45
N ARG A 122 14.60 -7.06 47.04
CA ARG A 122 15.44 -5.93 47.58
C ARG A 122 16.00 -6.06 49.02
N PRO A 123 16.93 -5.17 49.50
CA PRO A 123 17.60 -4.00 48.88
C PRO A 123 19.16 -4.10 48.82
N LEU A 124 19.89 -2.97 48.85
CA LEU A 124 21.37 -2.83 48.75
C LEU A 124 22.04 -2.52 50.11
N ALA A 125 23.37 -2.76 50.27
CA ALA A 125 24.38 -1.74 50.69
C ALA A 125 25.83 -2.27 51.04
N SER A 126 26.84 -1.44 50.73
CA SER A 126 28.10 -1.11 51.46
C SER A 126 29.07 -2.16 52.12
N SER A 127 30.29 -2.26 51.54
CA SER A 127 31.65 -2.13 52.14
C SER A 127 32.15 -2.89 53.41
N GLY A 128 33.23 -3.70 53.26
CA GLY A 128 34.59 -3.30 53.71
C GLY A 128 35.37 -4.03 54.84
N LYS A 129 36.34 -4.91 54.47
CA LYS A 129 37.66 -5.23 55.15
C LYS A 129 37.64 -5.79 56.60
N PRO A 130 38.79 -6.16 57.25
CA PRO A 130 40.19 -6.42 56.82
C PRO A 130 40.79 -7.79 57.32
N LEU A 131 42.15 -7.92 57.35
CA LEU A 131 43.01 -8.89 58.08
C LEU A 131 43.23 -10.30 57.44
N THR A 132 44.37 -11.01 57.57
CA THR A 132 45.61 -10.78 58.37
C THR A 132 46.90 -11.30 57.68
N SER A 133 48.04 -11.20 58.39
CA SER A 133 49.45 -11.58 58.12
C SER A 133 49.69 -13.03 57.62
N ASP A 134 50.86 -13.44 57.09
CA ASP A 134 52.21 -13.22 57.67
C ASP A 134 53.44 -13.12 56.72
N ARG A 135 54.64 -13.03 57.34
CA ARG A 135 55.90 -12.47 56.81
C ARG A 135 57.09 -13.47 56.79
N GLN A 136 58.21 -12.95 56.28
CA GLN A 136 59.60 -13.47 56.30
C GLN A 136 59.99 -14.40 55.12
N ALA A 137 61.24 -14.43 54.64
CA ALA A 137 62.46 -13.75 55.10
C ALA A 137 63.23 -13.02 53.95
N SER A 138 64.25 -12.24 54.28
CA SER A 138 65.03 -11.39 53.37
C SER A 138 66.53 -11.72 53.38
N ARG A 139 67.23 -11.47 52.25
CA ARG A 139 68.45 -10.61 52.18
C ARG A 139 69.03 -10.46 50.77
N ASP A 140 69.95 -9.52 50.64
CA ASP A 140 70.29 -8.78 49.43
C ASP A 140 71.69 -9.09 48.86
N VAL A 141 71.86 -8.99 47.53
CA VAL A 141 73.12 -8.63 46.84
C VAL A 141 72.75 -7.73 45.64
N PRO A 142 73.47 -6.63 45.31
CA PRO A 142 72.90 -5.53 44.51
C PRO A 142 73.41 -5.39 43.06
N ALA A 143 72.80 -4.40 42.38
CA ALA A 143 73.34 -3.56 41.29
C ALA A 143 73.32 -4.07 39.83
N ALA A 144 72.30 -3.60 39.08
CA ALA A 144 72.48 -3.06 37.72
C ALA A 144 71.36 -2.03 37.41
N LEU A 145 71.72 -0.79 37.06
CA LEU A 145 70.75 0.24 36.66
C LEU A 145 70.35 0.05 35.19
N GLN A 146 69.24 -0.60 34.93
CA GLN A 146 68.57 -0.52 33.62
C GLN A 146 67.47 0.55 33.66
N GLN A 147 67.51 1.47 32.70
CA GLN A 147 66.44 2.46 32.53
C GLN A 147 65.13 1.76 32.14
N PRO A 148 63.99 2.09 32.76
CA PRO A 148 62.71 1.51 32.36
C PRO A 148 62.37 1.96 30.93
N ARG A 149 62.20 1.00 30.03
CA ARG A 149 61.68 1.29 28.69
C ARG A 149 60.26 1.83 28.84
N LYS A 150 59.94 2.91 28.12
CA LYS A 150 58.56 3.36 28.00
C LYS A 150 57.81 2.37 27.11
N ASP A 151 57.11 1.43 27.73
CA ASP A 151 56.12 0.63 27.03
C ASP A 151 54.95 1.54 26.62
N GLU A 152 55.04 2.10 25.42
CA GLU A 152 53.92 2.79 24.79
C GLU A 152 52.80 1.77 24.53
N VAL A 153 51.86 1.68 25.47
CA VAL A 153 50.62 0.94 25.31
C VAL A 153 49.82 1.58 24.18
N ARG A 154 50.10 1.14 22.94
CA ARG A 154 49.32 1.51 21.76
C ARG A 154 47.85 1.20 22.05
N ALA A 155 47.03 2.24 22.05
CA ALA A 155 45.59 2.10 22.15
C ALA A 155 45.10 1.09 21.10
N PRO A 156 44.17 0.18 21.45
CA PRO A 156 43.72 -0.86 20.52
C PRO A 156 43.16 -0.19 19.26
N TYR A 157 43.57 -0.71 18.10
CA TYR A 157 43.09 -0.22 16.81
C TYR A 157 41.59 -0.51 16.67
N LEU A 158 40.78 0.47 17.08
CA LEU A 158 39.39 0.56 16.70
C LEU A 158 39.34 0.76 15.19
N ALA A 159 39.14 -0.33 14.46
CA ALA A 159 38.81 -0.27 13.04
C ALA A 159 37.61 0.70 12.87
N PRO A 160 37.65 1.63 11.91
CA PRO A 160 36.56 2.56 11.69
C PRO A 160 35.25 1.79 11.58
N SER A 161 34.27 2.11 12.43
CA SER A 161 32.96 1.46 12.37
C SER A 161 32.38 1.67 10.97
N GLU A 162 31.90 0.60 10.33
CA GLU A 162 31.30 0.71 8.99
C GLU A 162 30.28 1.85 8.98
N PRO A 163 30.36 2.78 8.01
CA PRO A 163 29.48 3.94 7.99
C PRO A 163 28.03 3.46 7.99
N PRO A 164 27.15 4.02 8.86
CA PRO A 164 25.82 3.48 9.08
C PRO A 164 25.07 3.39 7.75
N ALA A 165 24.63 2.18 7.39
CA ALA A 165 24.12 1.92 6.05
C ALA A 165 22.98 2.90 5.70
N PRO A 166 22.94 3.43 4.46
CA PRO A 166 22.17 4.62 4.13
C PRO A 166 20.66 4.44 4.32
N LEU A 167 20.01 5.51 4.78
CA LEU A 167 18.55 5.55 4.90
C LEU A 167 17.90 5.91 3.56
N TYR A 168 16.80 5.23 3.26
CA TYR A 168 15.91 5.49 2.12
C TYR A 168 14.53 5.84 2.66
N ALA A 169 13.76 6.63 1.92
CA ALA A 169 12.40 7.00 2.32
C ALA A 169 11.39 6.89 1.18
N ALA A 170 10.25 6.27 1.47
CA ALA A 170 9.11 6.16 0.55
C ALA A 170 7.84 6.70 1.20
N LEU A 171 7.12 7.57 0.48
CA LEU A 171 5.87 8.19 0.94
C LEU A 171 4.78 7.92 -0.09
N ASP A 172 3.63 7.40 0.35
CA ASP A 172 2.39 7.26 -0.42
C ASP A 172 1.33 8.25 0.06
N LEU A 173 0.83 9.08 -0.85
CA LEU A 173 -0.38 9.89 -0.67
C LEU A 173 -1.50 9.31 -1.55
N GLY A 174 -2.21 8.33 -1.00
CA GLY A 174 -3.35 7.69 -1.65
C GLY A 174 -4.69 8.30 -1.22
N THR A 175 -5.76 7.91 -1.91
CA THR A 175 -7.14 8.40 -1.71
C THR A 175 -7.64 8.43 -0.27
N ASN A 176 -7.20 7.47 0.57
CA ASN A 176 -7.61 7.39 1.97
C ASN A 176 -6.49 7.76 2.97
N ASN A 177 -5.25 7.39 2.68
CA ASN A 177 -4.13 7.43 3.62
C ASN A 177 -2.93 8.18 3.07
N CYS A 178 -2.31 9.02 3.91
CA CYS A 178 -0.94 9.49 3.75
C CYS A 178 -0.03 8.65 4.65
N ARG A 179 1.01 8.01 4.10
CA ARG A 179 1.97 7.22 4.89
C ARG A 179 3.41 7.44 4.42
N LEU A 180 4.34 7.18 5.33
CA LEU A 180 5.79 7.28 5.12
C LEU A 180 6.48 6.07 5.77
N LEU A 181 7.46 5.51 5.08
CA LEU A 181 8.46 4.59 5.64
C LEU A 181 9.86 5.13 5.40
N VAL A 182 10.66 5.21 6.46
CA VAL A 182 12.11 5.39 6.40
C VAL A 182 12.76 4.06 6.76
N ALA A 183 13.63 3.55 5.90
CA ALA A 183 14.21 2.22 6.05
C ALA A 183 15.71 2.15 5.69
N GLN A 184 16.38 1.16 6.24
CA GLN A 184 17.80 0.87 6.05
C GLN A 184 17.97 -0.52 5.40
N PRO A 185 18.76 -0.69 4.32
CA PRO A 185 19.02 -2.01 3.75
C PRO A 185 19.78 -2.90 4.74
N THR A 186 19.53 -4.20 4.70
CA THR A 186 20.17 -5.19 5.60
C THR A 186 20.73 -6.38 4.80
N ARG A 187 20.07 -7.53 4.81
CA ARG A 187 20.41 -8.68 3.95
C ARG A 187 19.89 -8.46 2.52
N PRO A 188 20.40 -9.19 1.51
CA PRO A 188 19.90 -9.07 0.14
C PRO A 188 18.37 -9.21 0.04
N GLY A 189 17.70 -8.22 -0.56
CA GLY A 189 16.24 -8.16 -0.67
C GLY A 189 15.51 -7.86 0.65
N GLN A 190 16.21 -7.37 1.68
CA GLN A 190 15.64 -7.07 3.00
C GLN A 190 16.10 -5.70 3.52
N PHE A 191 15.21 -5.02 4.23
CA PHE A 191 15.48 -3.77 4.94
C PHE A 191 14.86 -3.80 6.34
N ARG A 192 15.36 -2.93 7.22
CA ARG A 192 14.81 -2.63 8.54
C ARG A 192 14.11 -1.28 8.49
N VAL A 193 12.87 -1.20 8.93
CA VAL A 193 12.16 0.08 9.14
C VAL A 193 12.82 0.82 10.33
N VAL A 194 13.07 2.11 10.15
CA VAL A 194 13.74 3.02 11.10
C VAL A 194 12.80 4.11 11.59
N ASP A 195 11.89 4.58 10.73
CA ASP A 195 10.73 5.38 11.14
C ASP A 195 9.53 5.03 10.25
N ALA A 196 8.33 5.22 10.77
CA ALA A 196 7.08 5.08 10.06
C ALA A 196 6.11 6.21 10.44
N PHE A 197 5.18 6.50 9.54
CA PHE A 197 4.02 7.34 9.78
C PHE A 197 2.88 6.85 8.90
N SER A 198 1.65 6.97 9.39
CA SER A 198 0.42 6.68 8.65
C SER A 198 -0.69 7.52 9.27
N ARG A 199 -1.39 8.32 8.48
CA ARG A 199 -2.57 9.07 8.90
C ARG A 199 -3.67 8.89 7.87
N ILE A 200 -4.89 8.64 8.36
CA ILE A 200 -6.10 8.68 7.54
C ILE A 200 -6.33 10.16 7.21
N VAL A 201 -6.44 10.46 5.93
CA VAL A 201 -6.60 11.83 5.41
C VAL A 201 -7.86 11.98 4.56
N ARG A 202 -8.39 10.87 3.99
CA ARG A 202 -9.55 10.85 3.09
C ARG A 202 -9.44 11.90 1.96
N LEU A 203 -8.28 11.97 1.32
CA LEU A 203 -7.95 12.94 0.27
C LEU A 203 -8.98 12.96 -0.88
N GLY A 204 -9.53 11.80 -1.26
CA GLY A 204 -10.52 11.69 -2.32
C GLY A 204 -11.96 11.50 -1.85
N GLU A 205 -12.33 11.97 -0.65
CA GLU A 205 -13.75 12.01 -0.26
C GLU A 205 -14.53 13.01 -1.13
N GLY A 206 -15.73 12.63 -1.55
CA GLY A 206 -16.59 13.42 -2.44
C GLY A 206 -16.06 13.58 -3.87
N LEU A 207 -14.83 13.14 -4.17
CA LEU A 207 -14.17 13.29 -5.47
C LEU A 207 -14.99 12.68 -6.61
N GLY A 208 -15.61 11.51 -6.37
CA GLY A 208 -16.44 10.83 -7.37
C GLY A 208 -17.73 11.59 -7.74
N ALA A 209 -18.17 12.54 -6.91
CA ALA A 209 -19.36 13.37 -7.15
C ALA A 209 -19.02 14.79 -7.63
N SER A 210 -17.81 15.31 -7.30
CA SER A 210 -17.41 16.70 -7.55
C SER A 210 -16.36 16.86 -8.67
N GLY A 211 -15.61 15.80 -9.03
CA GLY A 211 -14.42 15.87 -9.88
C GLY A 211 -13.21 16.55 -9.23
N ARG A 212 -13.30 16.96 -7.96
CA ARG A 212 -12.33 17.84 -7.29
C ARG A 212 -12.03 17.40 -5.87
N LEU A 213 -10.79 17.61 -5.42
CA LEU A 213 -10.38 17.50 -4.02
C LEU A 213 -11.06 18.62 -3.21
N SER A 214 -11.65 18.29 -2.06
CA SER A 214 -12.23 19.27 -1.14
C SER A 214 -11.14 20.01 -0.35
N ASP A 215 -11.41 21.25 0.06
CA ASP A 215 -10.44 22.05 0.82
C ASP A 215 -10.08 21.40 2.17
N ASP A 216 -11.06 20.81 2.86
CA ASP A 216 -10.83 20.05 4.10
C ASP A 216 -9.92 18.83 3.88
N ALA A 217 -10.14 18.06 2.80
CA ALA A 217 -9.33 16.89 2.48
C ALA A 217 -7.90 17.26 2.05
N MET A 218 -7.74 18.39 1.34
CA MET A 218 -6.44 18.97 1.02
C MET A 218 -5.72 19.44 2.31
N GLU A 219 -6.41 20.14 3.21
CA GLU A 219 -5.84 20.65 4.47
C GLU A 219 -5.36 19.51 5.38
N ARG A 220 -6.23 18.51 5.62
CA ARG A 220 -5.87 17.31 6.39
C ARG A 220 -4.72 16.52 5.76
N SER A 221 -4.53 16.63 4.45
CA SER A 221 -3.40 16.02 3.75
C SER A 221 -2.11 16.84 3.89
N VAL A 222 -2.17 18.16 3.70
CA VAL A 222 -1.04 19.08 3.93
C VAL A 222 -0.50 18.95 5.36
N GLU A 223 -1.38 18.93 6.36
CA GLU A 223 -1.00 18.74 7.77
C GLU A 223 -0.45 17.34 8.09
N ALA A 224 -0.73 16.32 7.26
CA ALA A 224 -0.05 15.02 7.36
C ALA A 224 1.36 15.09 6.73
N LEU A 225 1.48 15.81 5.61
CA LEU A 225 2.71 15.97 4.84
C LEU A 225 3.73 16.86 5.57
N LYS A 226 3.30 17.86 6.35
CA LYS A 226 4.17 18.64 7.27
C LYS A 226 4.84 17.74 8.31
N ILE A 227 4.12 16.76 8.88
CA ILE A 227 4.70 15.76 9.80
C ILE A 227 5.71 14.85 9.07
N CYS A 228 5.40 14.43 7.84
CA CYS A 228 6.34 13.69 7.00
C CYS A 228 7.60 14.51 6.68
N ALA A 229 7.47 15.81 6.39
CA ALA A 229 8.58 16.70 6.12
C ALA A 229 9.53 16.81 7.33
N GLY A 230 8.99 17.00 8.53
CA GLY A 230 9.78 16.98 9.77
C GLY A 230 10.50 15.64 10.03
N LYS A 231 9.84 14.50 9.74
CA LYS A 231 10.45 13.16 9.84
C LYS A 231 11.58 12.94 8.81
N LEU A 232 11.50 13.58 7.65
CA LEU A 232 12.50 13.52 6.59
C LEU A 232 13.68 14.45 6.85
N SER A 233 13.44 15.70 7.28
CA SER A 233 14.50 16.69 7.54
C SER A 233 15.36 16.35 8.76
N ALA A 234 14.79 15.68 9.76
CA ALA A 234 15.51 15.20 10.94
C ALA A 234 16.53 14.06 10.67
N ARG A 235 16.75 13.65 9.41
CA ARG A 235 17.55 12.46 9.05
C ARG A 235 18.33 12.62 7.74
N SER A 236 19.53 12.07 7.70
CA SER A 236 20.34 11.96 6.48
C SER A 236 19.79 10.87 5.54
N ILE A 237 18.71 11.18 4.83
CA ILE A 237 18.13 10.30 3.80
C ILE A 237 19.00 10.37 2.53
N ARG A 238 19.49 9.22 2.05
CA ARG A 238 20.30 9.11 0.82
C ARG A 238 19.47 9.31 -0.44
N ARG A 239 18.28 8.73 -0.50
CA ARG A 239 17.34 8.80 -1.63
C ARG A 239 15.91 8.71 -1.09
N ARG A 240 15.04 9.61 -1.55
CA ARG A 240 13.60 9.61 -1.25
C ARG A 240 12.81 9.52 -2.56
N ARG A 241 11.65 8.85 -2.53
CA ARG A 241 10.64 8.92 -3.60
C ARG A 241 9.27 9.11 -2.95
N LEU A 242 8.56 10.17 -3.35
CA LEU A 242 7.33 10.62 -2.70
C LEU A 242 6.25 10.65 -3.81
N ILE A 243 5.19 9.86 -3.66
CA ILE A 243 4.20 9.65 -4.71
C ILE A 243 2.80 10.06 -4.26
N ALA A 244 1.99 10.53 -5.21
CA ALA A 244 0.54 10.62 -5.09
C ALA A 244 -0.13 9.68 -6.10
N THR A 245 -1.32 9.16 -5.78
CA THR A 245 -2.00 8.16 -6.62
C THR A 245 -3.44 8.57 -7.00
N GLU A 246 -4.38 7.64 -7.19
CA GLU A 246 -5.66 7.85 -7.91
C GLU A 246 -6.42 9.14 -7.55
N ALA A 247 -6.46 9.55 -6.27
CA ALA A 247 -7.14 10.80 -5.89
C ALA A 247 -6.52 12.07 -6.49
N ALA A 248 -5.18 12.18 -6.48
CA ALA A 248 -4.50 13.31 -7.12
C ALA A 248 -4.53 13.19 -8.66
N ARG A 249 -4.49 11.95 -9.17
CA ARG A 249 -4.51 11.61 -10.59
C ARG A 249 -5.86 11.88 -11.28
N ALA A 250 -6.97 11.72 -10.55
CA ALA A 250 -8.33 11.84 -11.09
C ALA A 250 -8.99 13.21 -10.84
N ALA A 251 -8.41 14.07 -10.00
CA ALA A 251 -9.01 15.35 -9.64
C ALA A 251 -8.53 16.51 -10.52
N GLU A 252 -9.45 17.36 -10.98
CA GLU A 252 -9.14 18.57 -11.78
C GLU A 252 -8.13 19.52 -11.10
N ASN A 253 -8.11 19.54 -9.76
CA ASN A 253 -7.21 20.36 -8.94
C ASN A 253 -6.02 19.59 -8.36
N GLY A 254 -5.76 18.35 -8.79
CA GLY A 254 -4.66 17.51 -8.27
C GLY A 254 -3.28 18.16 -8.39
N GLU A 255 -2.92 18.67 -9.58
CA GLU A 255 -1.64 19.36 -9.81
C GLU A 255 -1.52 20.66 -8.98
N ALA A 256 -2.60 21.44 -8.87
CA ALA A 256 -2.62 22.64 -8.04
C ALA A 256 -2.45 22.33 -6.55
N PHE A 257 -3.02 21.21 -6.09
CA PHE A 257 -2.83 20.69 -4.74
C PHE A 257 -1.40 20.22 -4.49
N LEU A 258 -0.76 19.50 -5.43
CA LEU A 258 0.64 19.09 -5.26
C LEU A 258 1.61 20.29 -5.29
N LYS A 259 1.32 21.32 -6.10
CA LYS A 259 2.04 22.60 -6.05
C LYS A 259 1.92 23.25 -4.65
N ARG A 260 0.71 23.29 -4.07
CA ARG A 260 0.47 23.77 -2.70
C ARG A 260 1.28 22.95 -1.67
N VAL A 261 1.31 21.62 -1.80
CA VAL A 261 2.11 20.73 -0.94
C VAL A 261 3.61 21.05 -1.03
N ALA A 262 4.15 21.26 -2.24
CA ALA A 262 5.55 21.61 -2.42
C ALA A 262 5.89 22.97 -1.76
N GLU A 263 5.00 23.96 -1.92
CA GLU A 263 5.15 25.31 -1.35
C GLU A 263 5.06 25.32 0.18
N GLU A 264 4.13 24.58 0.79
CA GLU A 264 3.96 24.55 2.25
C GLU A 264 4.88 23.57 3.01
N THR A 265 5.42 22.55 2.33
CA THR A 265 6.11 21.43 3.03
C THR A 265 7.52 21.13 2.52
N GLY A 266 7.94 21.67 1.37
CA GLY A 266 9.21 21.29 0.72
C GLY A 266 9.26 19.82 0.26
N LEU A 267 8.10 19.18 0.12
CA LEU A 267 7.94 17.84 -0.42
C LEU A 267 7.44 17.93 -1.86
N ASP A 268 8.35 17.64 -2.79
CA ASP A 268 8.06 17.41 -4.19
C ASP A 268 7.50 16.00 -4.37
N LEU A 269 6.25 15.88 -4.84
CA LEU A 269 5.50 14.63 -5.00
C LEU A 269 5.16 14.42 -6.48
N GLU A 270 5.42 13.23 -7.00
CA GLU A 270 5.03 12.85 -8.37
C GLU A 270 3.68 12.12 -8.38
N ILE A 271 2.79 12.44 -9.32
CA ILE A 271 1.65 11.58 -9.63
C ILE A 271 2.18 10.40 -10.45
N ILE A 272 2.01 9.17 -9.96
CA ILE A 272 2.38 7.97 -10.72
C ILE A 272 1.24 7.48 -11.61
N ASP A 273 1.58 6.82 -12.72
CA ASP A 273 0.60 6.10 -13.54
C ASP A 273 0.18 4.75 -12.94
N ARG A 274 -0.89 4.18 -13.50
CA ARG A 274 -1.50 2.91 -13.06
C ARG A 274 -0.61 1.68 -13.31
N GLU A 275 0.22 1.67 -14.37
CA GLU A 275 1.19 0.59 -14.62
C GLU A 275 2.27 0.60 -13.52
N THR A 276 2.77 1.78 -13.15
CA THR A 276 3.74 2.00 -12.08
C THR A 276 3.19 1.60 -10.71
N GLU A 277 1.93 1.93 -10.41
CA GLU A 277 1.27 1.57 -9.16
C GLU A 277 1.17 0.03 -8.99
N ALA A 278 0.67 -0.66 -10.01
CA ALA A 278 0.61 -2.12 -10.05
C ALA A 278 2.01 -2.78 -9.96
N ARG A 279 3.01 -2.24 -10.69
CA ARG A 279 4.39 -2.76 -10.65
C ARG A 279 5.05 -2.56 -9.28
N LEU A 280 4.78 -1.45 -8.59
CA LEU A 280 5.29 -1.18 -7.25
C LEU A 280 4.65 -2.10 -6.20
N ALA A 281 3.35 -2.38 -6.28
CA ALA A 281 2.68 -3.34 -5.42
C ALA A 281 3.33 -4.75 -5.53
N VAL A 282 3.62 -5.19 -6.76
CA VAL A 282 4.36 -6.44 -7.04
C VAL A 282 5.80 -6.41 -6.51
N SER A 283 6.54 -5.30 -6.70
CA SER A 283 7.89 -5.15 -6.11
C SER A 283 7.85 -5.26 -4.57
N GLY A 284 6.89 -4.63 -3.90
CA GLY A 284 6.74 -4.65 -2.44
C GLY A 284 6.39 -6.03 -1.87
N CYS A 285 5.54 -6.78 -2.56
CA CYS A 285 5.16 -8.14 -2.16
C CYS A 285 6.18 -9.23 -2.56
N SER A 286 7.23 -8.89 -3.33
CA SER A 286 8.15 -9.88 -3.94
C SER A 286 8.76 -10.91 -2.98
N SER A 287 8.93 -10.54 -1.72
CA SER A 287 9.46 -11.37 -0.63
C SER A 287 8.45 -12.36 -0.02
N LEU A 288 7.18 -12.29 -0.43
CA LEU A 288 6.07 -13.17 -0.01
C LEU A 288 5.70 -14.22 -1.07
N VAL A 289 6.45 -14.27 -2.18
CA VAL A 289 6.28 -15.25 -3.26
C VAL A 289 7.32 -16.36 -3.11
N ASP A 290 6.85 -17.58 -2.86
CA ASP A 290 7.71 -18.71 -2.53
C ASP A 290 8.46 -19.26 -3.78
N ARG A 291 9.43 -20.14 -3.55
CA ARG A 291 10.29 -20.69 -4.63
C ARG A 291 9.60 -21.69 -5.55
N GLU A 292 8.55 -22.33 -5.07
CA GLU A 292 7.77 -23.34 -5.81
C GLU A 292 6.56 -22.73 -6.54
N THR A 293 6.20 -21.48 -6.21
CA THR A 293 5.13 -20.74 -6.87
C THR A 293 5.36 -20.64 -8.38
N LYS A 294 4.31 -20.94 -9.16
CA LYS A 294 4.28 -20.86 -10.62
C LYS A 294 3.38 -19.72 -11.12
N SER A 295 2.29 -19.43 -10.41
CA SER A 295 1.34 -18.35 -10.77
C SER A 295 0.89 -17.61 -9.52
N VAL A 296 0.68 -16.30 -9.64
CA VAL A 296 0.05 -15.45 -8.59
C VAL A 296 -0.87 -14.44 -9.26
N VAL A 297 -2.07 -14.25 -8.71
CA VAL A 297 -2.82 -13.00 -8.91
C VAL A 297 -2.59 -12.16 -7.67
N LEU A 298 -1.87 -11.05 -7.85
CA LEU A 298 -1.63 -10.06 -6.81
C LEU A 298 -2.63 -8.92 -6.97
N PHE A 299 -3.14 -8.39 -5.86
CA PHE A 299 -3.99 -7.21 -5.89
C PHE A 299 -3.74 -6.26 -4.71
N ASP A 300 -3.78 -4.95 -4.99
CA ASP A 300 -3.85 -3.88 -3.99
C ASP A 300 -5.28 -3.32 -4.01
N ILE A 301 -5.95 -3.32 -2.85
CA ILE A 301 -7.27 -2.71 -2.72
C ILE A 301 -7.06 -1.32 -2.12
N GLY A 302 -6.99 -0.33 -3.02
CA GLY A 302 -6.79 1.07 -2.71
C GLY A 302 -8.04 1.77 -2.20
N GLY A 303 -7.97 3.10 -2.10
CA GLY A 303 -9.12 3.92 -1.73
C GLY A 303 -9.96 4.34 -2.93
N GLY A 304 -9.33 4.76 -4.03
CA GLY A 304 -10.00 5.20 -5.26
C GLY A 304 -9.99 4.15 -6.37
N SER A 305 -8.86 3.45 -6.51
CA SER A 305 -8.61 2.38 -7.46
C SER A 305 -8.31 1.05 -6.75
N SER A 306 -8.24 -0.04 -7.53
CA SER A 306 -7.69 -1.33 -7.11
C SER A 306 -6.86 -1.95 -8.24
N GLU A 307 -5.57 -2.10 -8.01
CA GLU A 307 -4.60 -2.63 -8.98
C GLU A 307 -4.54 -4.16 -8.90
N ILE A 308 -4.52 -4.83 -10.05
CA ILE A 308 -4.47 -6.30 -10.16
C ILE A 308 -3.37 -6.67 -11.13
N ALA A 309 -2.47 -7.58 -10.73
CA ALA A 309 -1.32 -8.01 -11.51
C ALA A 309 -1.23 -9.54 -11.56
N VAL A 310 -1.19 -10.10 -12.77
CA VAL A 310 -1.14 -11.54 -13.03
C VAL A 310 0.29 -11.96 -13.33
N ILE A 311 0.91 -12.63 -12.38
CA ILE A 311 2.33 -12.97 -12.36
C ILE A 311 2.50 -14.44 -12.73
N ARG A 312 3.27 -14.76 -13.77
CA ARG A 312 3.58 -16.16 -14.17
C ARG A 312 5.08 -16.40 -14.11
N ILE A 313 5.48 -17.24 -13.15
CA ILE A 313 6.85 -17.51 -12.78
C ILE A 313 7.25 -18.87 -13.36
N GLY A 314 7.55 -18.85 -14.66
CA GLY A 314 8.20 -19.97 -15.34
C GLY A 314 9.62 -20.21 -14.81
N ASP A 315 10.34 -21.14 -15.45
CA ASP A 315 11.62 -21.62 -14.93
C ASP A 315 12.75 -20.57 -15.04
N ASN A 316 12.60 -19.56 -15.89
CA ASN A 316 13.48 -18.39 -15.97
C ASN A 316 13.15 -17.35 -14.88
N ARG A 317 13.55 -17.60 -13.63
CA ARG A 317 13.33 -16.67 -12.50
C ARG A 317 14.25 -15.44 -12.54
N SER A 318 13.73 -14.33 -13.08
CA SER A 318 14.29 -12.97 -12.92
C SER A 318 14.36 -12.54 -11.45
N SER A 319 15.30 -11.64 -11.11
CA SER A 319 15.50 -11.12 -9.75
C SER A 319 14.49 -10.06 -9.31
N ARG A 320 13.73 -9.47 -10.24
CA ARG A 320 12.64 -8.52 -9.98
C ARG A 320 11.31 -9.19 -10.31
N LEU A 321 10.42 -9.37 -9.32
CA LEU A 321 9.14 -10.05 -9.52
C LEU A 321 8.23 -9.33 -10.55
N ALA A 322 8.28 -8.00 -10.59
CA ALA A 322 7.52 -7.19 -11.55
C ALA A 322 7.87 -7.46 -13.03
N ASN A 323 8.95 -8.19 -13.32
CA ASN A 323 9.29 -8.62 -14.67
C ASN A 323 8.57 -9.92 -15.09
N HIS A 324 7.83 -10.56 -14.17
CA HIS A 324 6.98 -11.74 -14.42
C HIS A 324 5.50 -11.39 -14.51
N ILE A 325 5.14 -10.09 -14.45
CA ILE A 325 3.79 -9.62 -14.74
C ILE A 325 3.51 -9.87 -16.22
N THR A 326 2.49 -10.68 -16.47
CA THR A 326 2.03 -11.03 -17.83
C THR A 326 0.87 -10.15 -18.27
N HIS A 327 -0.04 -9.87 -17.33
CA HIS A 327 -1.23 -9.05 -17.52
C HIS A 327 -1.41 -8.19 -16.27
N TRP A 328 -1.94 -6.98 -16.40
CA TRP A 328 -2.31 -6.14 -15.26
C TRP A 328 -3.50 -5.26 -15.63
N THR A 329 -4.25 -4.80 -14.62
CA THR A 329 -5.29 -3.78 -14.74
C THR A 329 -5.33 -2.93 -13.47
N SER A 330 -5.99 -1.78 -13.55
CA SER A 330 -6.26 -0.88 -12.44
C SER A 330 -7.73 -0.49 -12.51
N LEU A 331 -8.57 -1.15 -11.72
CA LEU A 331 -9.99 -0.86 -11.71
C LEU A 331 -10.22 0.55 -11.11
N PRO A 332 -11.09 1.40 -11.69
CA PRO A 332 -11.44 2.72 -11.14
C PRO A 332 -12.41 2.61 -9.96
N VAL A 333 -12.13 1.70 -9.03
CA VAL A 333 -12.91 1.42 -7.83
C VAL A 333 -11.99 0.98 -6.69
N GLY A 334 -12.16 1.60 -5.52
CA GLY A 334 -11.50 1.26 -4.28
C GLY A 334 -12.47 1.42 -3.11
N VAL A 335 -11.99 1.22 -1.87
CA VAL A 335 -12.89 1.15 -0.71
C VAL A 335 -13.68 2.44 -0.45
N VAL A 336 -13.13 3.61 -0.81
CA VAL A 336 -13.81 4.91 -0.64
C VAL A 336 -14.85 5.08 -1.74
N THR A 337 -14.44 4.99 -3.01
CA THR A 337 -15.33 5.27 -4.14
C THR A 337 -16.49 4.28 -4.25
N LEU A 338 -16.32 3.02 -3.84
CA LEU A 338 -17.42 2.05 -3.75
C LEU A 338 -18.31 2.28 -2.52
N SER A 339 -17.73 2.64 -1.37
CA SER A 339 -18.51 2.98 -0.16
C SER A 339 -19.38 4.22 -0.37
N GLU A 340 -18.89 5.23 -1.08
CA GLU A 340 -19.66 6.44 -1.42
C GLU A 340 -20.85 6.13 -2.34
N ARG A 341 -20.73 5.15 -3.24
CA ARG A 341 -21.83 4.73 -4.13
C ARG A 341 -22.92 3.89 -3.43
N HIS A 342 -22.56 3.14 -2.39
CA HIS A 342 -23.45 2.16 -1.74
C HIS A 342 -23.75 2.44 -0.25
N GLY A 343 -23.29 3.57 0.30
CA GLY A 343 -23.64 4.09 1.63
C GLY A 343 -22.76 3.63 2.79
N GLY A 344 -22.03 2.50 2.68
CA GLY A 344 -20.97 2.06 3.61
C GLY A 344 -21.38 1.65 5.03
N GLU A 345 -22.12 2.50 5.75
CA GLU A 345 -22.54 2.25 7.13
C GLU A 345 -23.63 1.17 7.20
N HIS A 346 -24.63 1.25 6.33
CA HIS A 346 -25.83 0.40 6.31
C HIS A 346 -25.84 -0.64 5.17
N VAL A 347 -24.75 -1.41 5.06
CA VAL A 347 -24.65 -2.50 4.08
C VAL A 347 -25.45 -3.73 4.54
N THR A 348 -26.49 -4.06 3.77
CA THR A 348 -27.24 -5.33 3.81
C THR A 348 -26.60 -6.39 2.89
N PRO A 349 -26.93 -7.69 3.02
CA PRO A 349 -26.46 -8.72 2.08
C PRO A 349 -26.78 -8.43 0.61
N ASP A 350 -27.96 -7.89 0.30
CA ASP A 350 -28.36 -7.57 -1.08
C ASP A 350 -27.52 -6.40 -1.63
N SER A 351 -27.27 -5.37 -0.82
CA SER A 351 -26.36 -4.27 -1.21
C SER A 351 -24.89 -4.71 -1.31
N PHE A 352 -24.47 -5.68 -0.49
CA PHE A 352 -23.15 -6.29 -0.58
C PHE A 352 -22.99 -7.04 -1.91
N GLU A 353 -23.92 -7.94 -2.25
CA GLU A 353 -23.93 -8.64 -3.54
C GLU A 353 -24.04 -7.66 -4.73
N THR A 354 -24.72 -6.52 -4.56
CA THR A 354 -24.77 -5.46 -5.58
C THR A 354 -23.39 -4.79 -5.76
N MET A 355 -22.67 -4.48 -4.67
CA MET A 355 -21.28 -4.01 -4.73
C MET A 355 -20.35 -5.02 -5.40
N VAL A 356 -20.51 -6.32 -5.11
CA VAL A 356 -19.71 -7.38 -5.74
C VAL A 356 -19.95 -7.40 -7.25
N ARG A 357 -21.20 -7.41 -7.70
CA ARG A 357 -21.57 -7.42 -9.12
C ARG A 357 -21.10 -6.20 -9.90
N GLU A 358 -21.06 -5.03 -9.25
CA GLU A 358 -20.50 -3.83 -9.87
C GLU A 358 -19.01 -4.04 -10.20
N VAL A 359 -18.25 -4.64 -9.29
CA VAL A 359 -16.81 -4.94 -9.46
C VAL A 359 -16.59 -6.12 -10.42
N GLU A 360 -17.41 -7.18 -10.37
CA GLU A 360 -17.41 -8.27 -11.37
C GLU A 360 -17.56 -7.71 -12.79
N GLY A 361 -18.52 -6.80 -13.01
CA GLY A 361 -18.71 -6.10 -14.29
C GLY A 361 -17.56 -5.19 -14.72
N MET A 362 -16.62 -4.85 -13.83
CA MET A 362 -15.33 -4.23 -14.18
C MET A 362 -14.26 -5.27 -14.52
N LEU A 363 -14.20 -6.36 -13.76
CA LEU A 363 -13.29 -7.50 -13.98
C LEU A 363 -13.55 -8.22 -15.31
N ASP A 364 -14.81 -8.28 -15.76
CA ASP A 364 -15.16 -8.87 -17.06
C ASP A 364 -14.60 -8.10 -18.26
N ARG A 365 -14.21 -6.83 -18.08
CA ARG A 365 -13.51 -6.04 -19.11
C ARG A 365 -12.00 -6.28 -19.13
N PHE A 366 -11.45 -7.03 -18.17
CA PHE A 366 -10.02 -7.36 -18.13
C PHE A 366 -9.75 -8.65 -18.90
N ASP A 367 -9.07 -8.50 -20.03
CA ASP A 367 -8.48 -9.59 -20.85
C ASP A 367 -7.26 -10.19 -20.13
N GLY A 368 -7.55 -10.86 -19.02
CA GLY A 368 -6.61 -11.66 -18.23
C GLY A 368 -6.84 -13.16 -18.46
N PRO A 369 -5.82 -14.00 -18.19
CA PRO A 369 -5.90 -15.43 -18.41
C PRO A 369 -6.94 -16.10 -17.51
N SER A 370 -7.54 -17.17 -18.02
CA SER A 370 -8.48 -18.00 -17.27
C SER A 370 -7.79 -18.76 -16.13
N VAL A 371 -8.59 -19.31 -15.21
CA VAL A 371 -8.11 -20.03 -14.02
C VAL A 371 -7.27 -21.25 -14.43
N GLU A 372 -7.71 -21.99 -15.45
CA GLU A 372 -7.04 -23.18 -15.99
C GLU A 372 -5.69 -22.85 -16.66
N ALA A 373 -5.47 -21.60 -17.08
CA ALA A 373 -4.19 -21.12 -17.59
C ALA A 373 -3.24 -20.62 -16.48
N LEU A 374 -3.76 -20.37 -15.27
CA LEU A 374 -2.99 -20.03 -14.08
C LEU A 374 -2.63 -21.27 -13.26
N GLU A 375 -3.54 -22.24 -13.17
CA GLU A 375 -3.29 -23.52 -12.55
C GLU A 375 -2.29 -24.35 -13.36
N SER A 376 -1.23 -24.79 -12.70
CA SER A 376 -0.39 -25.87 -13.21
C SER A 376 -1.20 -27.17 -13.24
N ALA A 377 -0.98 -28.06 -14.22
CA ALA A 377 -1.52 -29.42 -14.24
C ALA A 377 -1.16 -30.30 -13.02
N SER A 378 -0.35 -29.78 -12.08
CA SER A 378 0.01 -30.38 -10.78
C SER A 378 -0.68 -29.70 -9.58
N GLY A 379 -1.73 -28.90 -9.79
CA GLY A 379 -2.69 -28.41 -8.79
C GLY A 379 -2.17 -27.52 -7.64
N SER A 380 -0.88 -27.18 -7.59
CA SER A 380 -0.22 -26.64 -6.39
C SER A 380 0.49 -25.30 -6.58
N GLY A 381 0.65 -24.85 -7.83
CA GLY A 381 1.49 -23.69 -8.19
C GLY A 381 0.83 -22.30 -8.11
N PHE A 382 -0.50 -22.20 -7.93
CA PHE A 382 -1.28 -20.96 -7.94
C PHE A 382 -1.74 -20.52 -6.54
N HIS A 383 -1.83 -19.21 -6.30
CA HIS A 383 -2.51 -18.59 -5.15
C HIS A 383 -2.78 -17.09 -5.36
N LEU A 384 -3.60 -16.50 -4.48
CA LEU A 384 -3.83 -15.06 -4.41
C LEU A 384 -2.84 -14.37 -3.43
N ILE A 385 -2.39 -13.16 -3.75
CA ILE A 385 -1.73 -12.27 -2.77
C ILE A 385 -2.48 -10.94 -2.72
N GLY A 386 -3.15 -10.67 -1.61
CA GLY A 386 -3.78 -9.37 -1.35
C GLY A 386 -2.86 -8.46 -0.54
N THR A 387 -2.94 -7.15 -0.77
CA THR A 387 -2.29 -6.14 0.08
C THR A 387 -3.24 -4.99 0.46
N SER A 388 -2.72 -4.03 1.22
CA SER A 388 -3.40 -2.83 1.73
C SER A 388 -4.52 -3.13 2.76
N GLY A 389 -5.32 -2.11 3.06
CA GLY A 389 -6.12 -2.00 4.28
C GLY A 389 -7.18 -3.09 4.45
N THR A 390 -7.79 -3.55 3.36
CA THR A 390 -8.87 -4.55 3.38
C THR A 390 -8.41 -5.88 3.96
N VAL A 391 -7.43 -6.53 3.32
CA VAL A 391 -6.97 -7.88 3.70
C VAL A 391 -6.19 -7.89 5.01
N THR A 392 -5.45 -6.81 5.31
CA THR A 392 -4.75 -6.66 6.60
C THR A 392 -5.73 -6.48 7.76
N THR A 393 -6.88 -5.86 7.52
CA THR A 393 -7.97 -5.75 8.50
C THR A 393 -8.70 -7.08 8.68
N LEU A 394 -9.04 -7.77 7.60
CA LEU A 394 -9.62 -9.13 7.64
C LEU A 394 -8.72 -10.10 8.43
N ALA A 395 -7.41 -10.09 8.18
CA ALA A 395 -6.43 -10.85 8.95
C ALA A 395 -6.40 -10.48 10.43
N GLY A 396 -6.50 -9.19 10.76
CA GLY A 396 -6.57 -8.72 12.14
C GLY A 396 -7.82 -9.18 12.90
N VAL A 397 -8.97 -9.25 12.20
CA VAL A 397 -10.25 -9.75 12.72
C VAL A 397 -10.26 -11.28 12.82
N HIS A 398 -9.70 -11.99 11.84
CA HIS A 398 -9.50 -13.44 11.87
C HIS A 398 -8.63 -13.88 13.06
N LEU A 399 -7.51 -13.19 13.29
CA LEU A 399 -6.58 -13.46 14.38
C LEU A 399 -7.05 -12.94 15.76
N ASP A 400 -8.25 -12.36 15.81
CA ASP A 400 -8.91 -11.72 16.97
C ASP A 400 -7.96 -10.82 17.78
N LEU A 401 -7.26 -9.92 17.08
CA LEU A 401 -6.21 -9.12 17.69
C LEU A 401 -6.80 -8.01 18.59
N PRO A 402 -6.30 -7.84 19.84
CA PRO A 402 -6.73 -6.74 20.72
C PRO A 402 -6.21 -5.35 20.26
N ARG A 403 -5.34 -5.33 19.25
CA ARG A 403 -4.88 -4.18 18.46
C ARG A 403 -4.11 -4.69 17.25
N TYR A 404 -4.04 -3.91 16.17
CA TYR A 404 -3.24 -4.28 15.00
C TYR A 404 -1.76 -4.59 15.34
N ASP A 405 -1.23 -5.68 14.79
CA ASP A 405 0.18 -6.06 14.87
C ASP A 405 0.64 -6.67 13.54
N ARG A 406 1.32 -5.86 12.74
CA ARG A 406 1.93 -6.23 11.45
C ARG A 406 2.71 -7.55 11.51
N ARG A 407 3.35 -7.88 12.64
CA ARG A 407 4.17 -9.09 12.79
C ARG A 407 3.36 -10.40 12.85
N ARG A 408 2.04 -10.31 13.06
CA ARG A 408 1.10 -11.45 13.00
C ARG A 408 0.32 -11.48 11.68
N VAL A 409 0.16 -10.34 11.02
CA VAL A 409 -0.64 -10.17 9.79
C VAL A 409 0.18 -10.35 8.51
N ASP A 410 1.40 -9.84 8.48
CA ASP A 410 2.24 -9.78 7.28
C ASP A 410 2.80 -11.17 6.90
N GLY A 411 2.39 -11.66 5.73
CA GLY A 411 2.72 -12.99 5.21
C GLY A 411 1.82 -14.12 5.70
N LEU A 412 0.76 -13.82 6.46
CA LEU A 412 -0.28 -14.77 6.89
C LEU A 412 -0.94 -15.44 5.67
N TRP A 413 -1.22 -16.74 5.79
CA TRP A 413 -2.10 -17.45 4.87
C TRP A 413 -3.50 -17.55 5.47
N LEU A 414 -4.52 -17.37 4.63
CA LEU A 414 -5.92 -17.65 4.92
C LEU A 414 -6.44 -18.63 3.86
N SER A 415 -7.27 -19.60 4.25
CA SER A 415 -8.01 -20.44 3.30
C SER A 415 -9.17 -19.66 2.65
N ASP A 416 -9.73 -20.21 1.58
CA ASP A 416 -10.91 -19.63 0.92
C ASP A 416 -12.12 -19.56 1.88
N GLU A 417 -12.34 -20.62 2.66
CA GLU A 417 -13.39 -20.71 3.68
C GLU A 417 -13.17 -19.73 4.84
N GLU A 418 -11.92 -19.50 5.26
CA GLU A 418 -11.59 -18.53 6.30
C GLU A 418 -11.88 -17.09 5.87
N VAL A 419 -11.63 -16.74 4.60
CA VAL A 419 -11.99 -15.41 4.06
C VAL A 419 -13.51 -15.26 3.98
N SER A 420 -14.21 -16.26 3.44
CA SER A 420 -15.69 -16.29 3.38
C SER A 420 -16.32 -16.14 4.78
N ALA A 421 -15.80 -16.86 5.78
CA ALA A 421 -16.28 -16.78 7.16
C ALA A 421 -16.06 -15.38 7.76
N MET A 422 -14.96 -14.69 7.43
CA MET A 422 -14.72 -13.33 7.90
C MET A 422 -15.58 -12.29 7.19
N GLN A 423 -15.81 -12.41 5.88
CA GLN A 423 -16.76 -11.53 5.17
C GLN A 423 -18.17 -11.68 5.77
N ALA A 424 -18.63 -12.91 6.01
CA ALA A 424 -19.91 -13.17 6.66
C ALA A 424 -19.97 -12.65 8.11
N ARG A 425 -18.88 -12.80 8.89
CA ARG A 425 -18.77 -12.23 10.26
C ARG A 425 -18.90 -10.70 10.23
N LEU A 426 -18.21 -10.01 9.32
CA LEU A 426 -18.28 -8.55 9.19
C LEU A 426 -19.63 -8.06 8.68
N LEU A 427 -20.28 -8.81 7.79
CA LEU A 427 -21.61 -8.49 7.24
C LEU A 427 -22.73 -8.70 8.26
N SER A 428 -22.52 -9.53 9.30
CA SER A 428 -23.44 -9.67 10.44
C SER A 428 -23.27 -8.60 11.52
N TRP A 429 -22.27 -7.72 11.41
CA TRP A 429 -22.03 -6.62 12.35
C TRP A 429 -22.62 -5.30 11.85
N ASP A 430 -23.32 -4.59 12.73
CA ASP A 430 -23.70 -3.19 12.47
C ASP A 430 -22.47 -2.26 12.46
N PHE A 431 -22.69 -1.00 12.08
CA PHE A 431 -21.62 0.00 12.02
C PHE A 431 -20.92 0.20 13.38
N ALA A 432 -21.64 0.17 14.50
CA ALA A 432 -21.08 0.38 15.83
C ALA A 432 -20.17 -0.78 16.25
N ALA A 433 -20.57 -2.02 15.98
CA ALA A 433 -19.77 -3.23 16.20
C ALA A 433 -18.52 -3.25 15.30
N ARG A 434 -18.62 -2.80 14.03
CA ARG A 434 -17.46 -2.62 13.15
C ARG A 434 -16.51 -1.52 13.68
N ALA A 435 -17.04 -0.37 14.08
CA ALA A 435 -16.26 0.75 14.64
C ALA A 435 -15.55 0.41 15.95
N ALA A 436 -16.20 -0.39 16.82
CA ALA A 436 -15.64 -0.84 18.09
C ALA A 436 -14.54 -1.90 17.95
N ASN A 437 -14.36 -2.52 16.78
CA ASN A 437 -13.35 -3.56 16.58
C ASN A 437 -11.91 -2.97 16.56
N PRO A 438 -10.97 -3.44 17.42
CA PRO A 438 -9.61 -2.88 17.51
C PRO A 438 -8.73 -2.99 16.24
N CYS A 439 -9.14 -3.78 15.25
CA CYS A 439 -8.47 -3.89 13.96
C CYS A 439 -9.14 -3.10 12.83
N ILE A 440 -10.36 -2.60 13.03
CA ILE A 440 -11.10 -1.76 12.07
C ILE A 440 -11.00 -0.29 12.52
N GLY A 441 -11.57 0.04 13.68
CA GLY A 441 -11.73 1.41 14.18
C GLY A 441 -12.83 2.21 13.46
N PRO A 442 -13.28 3.34 14.02
CA PRO A 442 -14.38 4.13 13.47
C PRO A 442 -14.07 4.64 12.06
N ASP A 443 -12.86 5.16 11.83
CA ASP A 443 -12.40 5.77 10.58
C ASP A 443 -12.42 4.85 9.33
N ARG A 444 -12.79 3.57 9.49
CA ARG A 444 -12.87 2.56 8.42
C ARG A 444 -14.10 1.63 8.54
N ALA A 445 -15.03 1.88 9.47
CA ALA A 445 -16.18 1.02 9.73
C ALA A 445 -17.26 1.09 8.62
N ASP A 446 -17.26 2.21 7.90
CA ASP A 446 -17.92 2.46 6.61
C ASP A 446 -17.22 1.71 5.46
N LEU A 447 -15.90 1.87 5.33
CA LEU A 447 -15.12 1.40 4.19
C LEU A 447 -14.92 -0.13 4.13
N VAL A 448 -14.96 -0.82 5.29
CA VAL A 448 -14.51 -2.23 5.39
C VAL A 448 -15.34 -3.20 4.56
N LEU A 449 -16.66 -3.00 4.45
CA LEU A 449 -17.53 -3.90 3.68
C LEU A 449 -17.44 -3.67 2.17
N ALA A 450 -17.22 -2.43 1.72
CA ALA A 450 -16.89 -2.14 0.32
C ALA A 450 -15.58 -2.82 -0.10
N GLY A 451 -14.55 -2.80 0.75
CA GLY A 451 -13.33 -3.58 0.53
C GLY A 451 -13.57 -5.09 0.47
N CYS A 452 -14.44 -5.62 1.33
CA CYS A 452 -14.82 -7.04 1.31
C CYS A 452 -15.55 -7.45 0.04
N ALA A 453 -16.29 -6.54 -0.60
CA ALA A 453 -16.96 -6.78 -1.89
C ALA A 453 -15.99 -6.77 -3.08
N ILE A 454 -15.00 -5.88 -3.08
CA ILE A 454 -13.91 -5.89 -4.09
C ILE A 454 -13.11 -7.19 -3.99
N LEU A 455 -12.77 -7.63 -2.77
CA LEU A 455 -12.08 -8.91 -2.54
C LEU A 455 -12.91 -10.11 -3.01
N GLU A 456 -14.23 -10.08 -2.80
CA GLU A 456 -15.14 -11.14 -3.23
C GLU A 456 -15.18 -11.27 -4.76
N ALA A 457 -15.35 -10.17 -5.48
CA ALA A 457 -15.35 -10.16 -6.94
C ALA A 457 -14.02 -10.72 -7.51
N ILE A 458 -12.89 -10.36 -6.89
CA ILE A 458 -11.56 -10.88 -7.26
C ILE A 458 -11.46 -12.39 -6.98
N ARG A 459 -11.97 -12.88 -5.84
CA ARG A 459 -12.00 -14.33 -5.52
C ARG A 459 -12.91 -15.12 -6.45
N ARG A 460 -14.05 -14.58 -6.86
CA ARG A 460 -14.95 -15.21 -7.84
C ARG A 460 -14.33 -15.26 -9.24
N ARG A 461 -13.60 -14.22 -9.65
CA ARG A 461 -12.87 -14.17 -10.94
C ARG A 461 -11.65 -15.09 -10.97
N TRP A 462 -10.97 -15.28 -9.83
CA TRP A 462 -9.84 -16.19 -9.69
C TRP A 462 -9.94 -17.03 -8.40
N PRO A 463 -10.78 -18.08 -8.38
CA PRO A 463 -10.92 -18.97 -7.23
C PRO A 463 -9.59 -19.61 -6.84
N SER A 464 -9.30 -19.65 -5.54
CA SER A 464 -8.06 -20.27 -5.06
C SER A 464 -8.18 -20.69 -3.60
N ASN A 465 -7.76 -21.91 -3.32
CA ASN A 465 -7.83 -22.54 -1.97
C ASN A 465 -7.13 -21.73 -0.86
N ARG A 466 -6.31 -20.73 -1.20
CA ARG A 466 -5.59 -19.88 -0.23
C ARG A 466 -5.23 -18.50 -0.79
N MET A 467 -5.31 -17.50 0.09
CA MET A 467 -4.79 -16.15 -0.10
C MET A 467 -3.66 -15.88 0.89
N ARG A 468 -2.59 -15.22 0.44
CA ARG A 468 -1.56 -14.64 1.32
C ARG A 468 -1.84 -13.16 1.56
N VAL A 469 -1.74 -12.73 2.80
CA VAL A 469 -1.94 -11.34 3.22
C VAL A 469 -0.59 -10.63 3.28
N ALA A 470 -0.48 -9.47 2.65
CA ALA A 470 0.69 -8.60 2.72
C ALA A 470 0.36 -7.31 3.48
N ASP A 471 1.19 -6.95 4.46
CA ASP A 471 1.32 -5.56 4.93
C ASP A 471 2.52 -4.96 4.19
N ARG A 472 2.51 -5.01 2.85
CA ARG A 472 3.60 -4.54 1.98
C ARG A 472 3.01 -4.11 0.65
N GLY A 473 3.26 -2.88 0.23
CA GLY A 473 2.72 -2.37 -1.04
C GLY A 473 3.66 -1.38 -1.69
N LEU A 474 3.09 -0.31 -2.24
CA LEU A 474 3.79 0.75 -2.97
C LEU A 474 5.07 1.23 -2.27
N ARG A 475 5.02 1.57 -0.97
CA ARG A 475 6.20 2.03 -0.21
C ARG A 475 7.30 0.98 -0.15
N GLU A 476 6.97 -0.27 0.16
CA GLU A 476 7.93 -1.37 0.20
C GLU A 476 8.52 -1.65 -1.20
N GLY A 477 7.73 -1.47 -2.27
CA GLY A 477 8.21 -1.49 -3.66
C GLY A 477 9.19 -0.35 -3.96
N LEU A 478 8.82 0.89 -3.64
CA LEU A 478 9.66 2.10 -3.80
C LEU A 478 11.00 1.95 -3.08
N LEU A 479 11.00 1.50 -1.82
CA LEU A 479 12.22 1.21 -1.06
C LEU A 479 13.05 0.10 -1.72
N THR A 480 12.40 -0.97 -2.19
CA THR A 480 13.08 -2.12 -2.80
C THR A 480 13.76 -1.75 -4.11
N ASP A 481 13.08 -1.04 -5.01
CA ASP A 481 13.67 -0.66 -6.29
C ASP A 481 14.76 0.41 -6.13
N MET A 482 14.60 1.40 -5.24
CA MET A 482 15.69 2.32 -4.91
C MET A 482 16.92 1.61 -4.35
N MET A 483 16.76 0.68 -3.39
CA MET A 483 17.88 -0.07 -2.81
C MET A 483 18.54 -1.03 -3.82
N ALA A 484 17.77 -1.57 -4.77
CA ALA A 484 18.28 -2.44 -5.83
C ALA A 484 19.08 -1.67 -6.89
N ASP A 485 18.59 -0.50 -7.32
CA ASP A 485 19.26 0.37 -8.29
C ASP A 485 20.58 0.92 -7.74
N ASP A 486 20.54 1.46 -6.51
CA ASP A 486 21.72 1.90 -5.75
C ASP A 486 22.69 0.74 -5.42
N GLY A 487 22.29 -0.51 -5.69
CA GLY A 487 23.13 -1.69 -5.55
C GLY A 487 23.38 -2.13 -4.11
N ALA A 488 22.58 -1.66 -3.15
CA ALA A 488 22.76 -1.88 -1.70
C ALA A 488 22.80 -3.37 -1.29
N TRP A 489 22.32 -4.27 -2.15
CA TRP A 489 22.29 -5.72 -1.94
C TRP A 489 23.27 -6.52 -2.82
N ARG A 490 24.06 -5.84 -3.67
CA ARG A 490 25.10 -6.49 -4.47
C ARG A 490 26.23 -6.93 -3.55
N ARG A 491 26.35 -8.25 -3.29
CA ARG A 491 27.48 -8.82 -2.53
C ARG A 491 28.80 -8.29 -3.10
N GLY A 492 29.61 -7.67 -2.24
CA GLY A 492 30.88 -7.10 -2.65
C GLY A 492 31.83 -8.18 -3.19
N ARG A 493 32.07 -8.18 -4.50
CA ARG A 493 33.41 -8.54 -4.99
C ARG A 493 34.37 -7.54 -4.33
N PRO A 494 35.42 -7.98 -3.60
CA PRO A 494 36.40 -7.06 -3.03
C PRO A 494 36.93 -6.13 -4.13
N ARG A 495 36.98 -4.83 -3.87
CA ARG A 495 37.28 -3.77 -4.87
C ARG A 495 38.77 -3.71 -5.26
N ARG A 496 39.42 -4.88 -5.36
CA ARG A 496 40.88 -5.08 -5.36
C ARG A 496 41.51 -5.16 -6.76
N TYR A 497 40.74 -5.04 -7.84
CA TYR A 497 41.24 -5.18 -9.21
C TYR A 497 41.29 -3.88 -10.04
N GLN A 498 40.54 -2.82 -9.65
CA GLN A 498 40.53 -1.57 -10.41
C GLN A 498 41.79 -0.69 -10.24
N GLN A 499 42.69 -0.99 -9.30
CA GLN A 499 43.97 -0.28 -9.14
C GLN A 499 45.19 -0.97 -9.78
N ARG A 500 45.09 -2.24 -10.20
CA ARG A 500 46.20 -2.90 -10.92
C ARG A 500 46.23 -2.59 -12.42
N GLY A 501 45.08 -2.28 -13.03
CA GLY A 501 45.00 -1.91 -14.44
C GLY A 501 45.68 -0.57 -14.76
N SER A 502 45.67 0.40 -13.84
CA SER A 502 46.34 1.70 -14.03
C SER A 502 47.86 1.63 -13.84
N ALA A 503 48.36 0.76 -12.96
CA ALA A 503 49.80 0.66 -12.66
C ALA A 503 50.59 0.05 -13.83
N LEU A 504 50.11 -1.08 -14.39
CA LEU A 504 50.75 -1.73 -15.54
C LEU A 504 50.74 -0.82 -16.77
N ALA A 505 49.63 -0.10 -17.01
CA ALA A 505 49.50 0.85 -18.10
C ALA A 505 50.39 2.11 -17.96
N SER A 506 50.95 2.39 -16.77
CA SER A 506 51.99 3.41 -16.59
C SER A 506 53.41 2.87 -16.79
N GLU A 507 53.70 1.65 -16.34
CA GLU A 507 55.04 1.04 -16.50
C GLU A 507 55.37 0.73 -17.97
N GLU A 508 54.40 0.25 -18.75
CA GLU A 508 54.59 0.04 -20.20
C GLU A 508 54.83 1.36 -20.95
N ARG A 509 54.17 2.45 -20.53
CA ARG A 509 54.36 3.78 -21.14
C ARG A 509 55.74 4.36 -20.87
N GLN A 510 56.29 4.22 -19.66
CA GLN A 510 57.65 4.68 -19.38
C GLN A 510 58.71 3.89 -20.17
N ARG A 511 58.59 2.56 -20.25
CA ARG A 511 59.52 1.74 -21.08
C ARG A 511 59.49 2.13 -22.56
N SER A 512 58.34 2.59 -23.08
CA SER A 512 58.22 3.05 -24.47
C SER A 512 58.89 4.41 -24.77
N HIS A 513 59.36 5.14 -23.75
CA HIS A 513 59.96 6.48 -23.92
C HIS A 513 61.49 6.50 -23.79
N GLU A 514 62.10 5.54 -23.09
CA GLU A 514 63.56 5.45 -22.97
C GLU A 514 64.20 4.72 -24.16
N GLY A 515 63.48 3.79 -24.80
CA GLY A 515 63.95 3.01 -25.95
C GLY A 515 64.05 3.75 -27.29
N ASN A 516 63.90 5.08 -27.32
CA ASN A 516 63.91 5.88 -28.56
C ASN A 516 64.86 7.10 -28.49
N LYS A 517 65.94 6.98 -27.71
CA LYS A 517 67.09 7.90 -27.66
C LYS A 517 68.41 7.13 -27.54
N ALA A 518 68.78 6.45 -28.62
CA ALA A 518 70.10 5.89 -28.89
C ALA A 518 70.39 6.04 -30.39
#